data_AF-A0A2G7LY95-F1
#
_entry.id   AF-A0A2G7LY95-F1
#
_cell.length_a   1.000
_cell.length_b   1.000
_cell.length_c   1.000
_cell.angle_alpha   90.00
_cell.angle_beta   90.00
_cell.angle_gamma   90.00
#
_symmetry.space_group_name_H-M   'P 1'
#
loop_
_entity.id
_entity.type
_entity.pdbx_description
1 polymer ?
#
loop_
_entity_poly.entity_id
_entity_poly.type
_entity_poly.pdbx_seq_one_letter_code
_entity_poly.pdbx_strand_id
1 'polypeptide(L)'
;MTVNIDSYKDDIGELMELLVNLRKSGQAEDYKTVVDSIGLIVSLIVSSTKNPELIKYKEFFDKLNQSIESEITGIQSETKEDIKIGNMKNYQSKLRLIKRLMSVKSSLPLCMKIDVIQSLPGSISEETKK
;
A
#
# COMPACT_ATOMS: atom_id res chain seq x y z
N MET A 1 12.51 -20.54 8.91
CA MET A 1 11.84 -20.22 7.64
C MET A 1 12.31 -18.86 7.20
N THR A 2 13.07 -18.77 6.11
CA THR A 2 13.36 -17.52 5.43
C THR A 2 12.11 -17.17 4.62
N VAL A 3 11.41 -16.12 5.03
CA VAL A 3 10.25 -15.63 4.28
C VAL A 3 10.75 -15.05 2.96
N ASN A 4 10.31 -15.61 1.83
CA ASN A 4 10.65 -15.10 0.50
C ASN A 4 9.77 -13.89 0.17
N ILE A 5 10.19 -12.72 0.63
CA ILE A 5 9.47 -11.45 0.43
C ILE A 5 9.26 -11.15 -1.05
N ASP A 6 10.17 -11.59 -1.93
CA ASP A 6 10.02 -11.35 -3.37
C ASP A 6 8.85 -12.14 -3.98
N SER A 7 8.57 -13.35 -3.49
CA SER A 7 7.35 -14.09 -3.89
C SER A 7 6.08 -13.32 -3.52
N TYR A 8 6.04 -12.70 -2.34
CA TYR A 8 4.87 -11.95 -1.89
C TYR A 8 4.63 -10.66 -2.66
N LYS A 9 5.67 -10.10 -3.28
CA LYS A 9 5.53 -8.90 -4.12
C LYS A 9 4.78 -9.23 -5.40
N ASP A 10 5.10 -10.36 -6.02
CA ASP A 10 4.41 -10.84 -7.22
C ASP A 10 2.96 -11.20 -6.89
N ASP A 11 2.73 -11.93 -5.79
CA ASP A 11 1.38 -12.26 -5.30
C ASP A 11 0.53 -10.99 -5.09
N ILE A 12 1.09 -9.95 -4.47
CA ILE A 12 0.38 -8.67 -4.28
C ILE A 12 0.07 -8.01 -5.62
N GLY A 13 0.99 -8.08 -6.59
CA GLY A 13 0.78 -7.55 -7.94
C GLY A 13 -0.42 -8.21 -8.62
N GLU A 14 -0.47 -9.54 -8.63
CA GLU A 14 -1.58 -10.32 -9.21
C GLU A 14 -2.91 -10.03 -8.50
N LEU A 15 -2.89 -9.94 -7.16
CA LEU A 15 -4.07 -9.59 -6.38
C LEU A 15 -4.57 -8.17 -6.69
N MET A 16 -3.66 -7.21 -6.90
CA MET A 16 -4.04 -5.85 -7.30
C MET A 16 -4.70 -5.82 -8.69
N GLU A 17 -4.21 -6.59 -9.65
CA GLU A 17 -4.85 -6.71 -10.96
C GLU A 17 -6.23 -7.37 -10.86
N LEU A 18 -6.34 -8.46 -10.10
CA LEU A 18 -7.61 -9.14 -9.85
C LEU A 18 -8.61 -8.21 -9.17
N LEU A 19 -8.18 -7.42 -8.19
CA LEU A 19 -9.01 -6.45 -7.47
C LEU A 19 -9.67 -5.44 -8.41
N VAL A 20 -8.90 -4.89 -9.35
CA VAL A 20 -9.41 -3.94 -10.36
C VAL A 20 -10.45 -4.61 -11.26
N ASN A 21 -10.21 -5.86 -11.66
CA ASN A 21 -11.15 -6.63 -12.49
C ASN A 21 -12.46 -6.92 -11.75
N LEU A 22 -12.38 -7.32 -10.47
CA LEU A 22 -13.54 -7.60 -9.63
C LEU A 22 -14.39 -6.35 -9.36
N ARG A 23 -13.77 -5.16 -9.25
CA ARG A 23 -14.54 -3.91 -9.20
C ARG A 23 -15.36 -3.71 -10.47
N LYS A 24 -14.70 -3.84 -11.63
CA LYS A 24 -15.35 -3.63 -12.94
C LYS A 24 -16.47 -4.63 -13.21
N SER A 25 -16.36 -5.86 -12.70
CA SER A 25 -17.40 -6.88 -12.79
C SER A 25 -18.49 -6.76 -11.73
N GLY A 26 -18.34 -5.86 -10.74
CA GLY A 26 -19.32 -5.66 -9.66
C GLY A 26 -19.30 -6.77 -8.58
N GLN A 27 -18.25 -7.58 -8.53
CA GLN A 27 -18.11 -8.70 -7.58
C GLN A 27 -17.62 -8.22 -6.20
N ALA A 28 -18.51 -7.59 -5.43
CA ALA A 28 -18.14 -6.92 -4.18
C ALA A 28 -17.58 -7.82 -3.07
N GLU A 29 -18.06 -9.07 -2.93
CA GLU A 29 -17.53 -10.01 -1.90
C GLU A 29 -16.16 -10.57 -2.29
N ASP A 30 -15.94 -10.87 -3.56
CA ASP A 30 -14.63 -11.32 -4.06
C ASP A 30 -13.62 -10.18 -3.93
N TYR A 31 -14.02 -8.96 -4.31
CA TYR A 31 -13.22 -7.75 -4.14
C TYR A 31 -12.77 -7.58 -2.68
N LYS A 32 -13.72 -7.75 -1.76
CA LYS A 32 -13.47 -7.65 -0.33
C LYS A 32 -12.43 -8.67 0.14
N THR A 33 -12.57 -9.90 -0.32
CA THR A 33 -11.64 -10.99 0.00
C THR A 33 -10.23 -10.66 -0.50
N VAL A 34 -10.11 -10.15 -1.73
CA VAL A 34 -8.81 -9.78 -2.30
C VAL A 34 -8.15 -8.62 -1.56
N VAL A 35 -8.90 -7.58 -1.17
CA VAL A 35 -8.37 -6.48 -0.32
C VAL A 35 -7.84 -7.03 1.00
N ASP A 36 -8.60 -7.92 1.65
CA ASP A 36 -8.21 -8.51 2.94
C ASP A 36 -6.95 -9.38 2.78
N SER A 37 -6.85 -10.16 1.69
CA SER A 37 -5.64 -10.93 1.35
C SER A 37 -4.42 -10.04 1.15
N ILE A 38 -4.53 -8.94 0.40
CA ILE A 38 -3.44 -7.98 0.23
C ILE A 38 -3.01 -7.41 1.59
N GLY A 39 -3.96 -7.02 2.45
CA GLY A 39 -3.67 -6.52 3.79
C GLY A 39 -2.95 -7.52 4.67
N LEU A 40 -3.31 -8.80 4.60
CA LEU A 40 -2.64 -9.88 5.34
C LEU A 40 -1.21 -10.11 4.85
N ILE A 41 -0.98 -10.14 3.54
CA ILE A 41 0.36 -10.34 2.97
C ILE A 41 1.26 -9.14 3.32
N VAL A 42 0.75 -7.91 3.19
CA VAL A 42 1.47 -6.69 3.62
C VAL A 42 1.85 -6.78 5.09
N SER A 43 0.89 -7.15 5.95
CA SER A 43 1.14 -7.29 7.40
C SER A 43 2.19 -8.36 7.70
N LEU A 44 2.17 -9.47 6.95
CA LEU A 44 3.16 -10.54 7.06
C LEU A 44 4.56 -10.07 6.65
N ILE A 45 4.69 -9.35 5.52
CA ILE A 45 5.98 -8.78 5.09
C ILE A 45 6.51 -7.84 6.17
N VAL A 46 5.69 -6.89 6.63
CA VAL A 46 6.10 -5.90 7.63
C VAL A 46 6.51 -6.56 8.95
N SER A 47 5.76 -7.57 9.41
CA SER A 47 6.04 -8.26 10.67
C SER A 47 7.25 -9.20 10.58
N SER A 48 7.54 -9.72 9.38
CA SER A 48 8.63 -10.69 9.15
C SER A 48 9.96 -10.05 8.75
N THR A 49 9.96 -8.74 8.45
CA THR A 49 11.14 -8.02 7.95
C THR A 49 11.65 -7.05 9.01
N LYS A 50 12.95 -7.09 9.31
CA LYS A 50 13.55 -6.09 10.20
C LYS A 50 13.51 -4.71 9.54
N ASN A 51 13.23 -3.65 10.30
CA ASN A 51 13.17 -2.26 9.80
C ASN A 51 14.26 -1.83 8.79
N PRO A 52 15.57 -2.13 8.98
CA PRO A 52 16.59 -1.73 8.00
C PRO A 52 16.48 -2.47 6.65
N GLU A 53 15.85 -3.65 6.59
CA GLU A 53 15.63 -4.40 5.35
C GLU A 53 14.36 -3.97 4.62
N LEU A 54 13.37 -3.40 5.33
CA LEU A 54 12.17 -2.82 4.71
C LEU A 54 12.49 -1.69 3.73
N ILE A 55 13.60 -0.97 3.94
CA ILE A 55 14.07 0.08 3.04
C ILE A 55 14.32 -0.47 1.62
N LYS A 56 14.77 -1.72 1.48
CA LYS A 56 14.99 -2.36 0.17
C LYS A 56 13.69 -2.51 -0.62
N TYR A 57 12.56 -2.56 0.07
CA TYR A 57 11.22 -2.72 -0.51
C TYR A 57 10.44 -1.40 -0.57
N LYS A 58 11.09 -0.26 -0.29
CA LYS A 58 10.46 1.06 -0.31
C LYS A 58 9.75 1.34 -1.63
N GLU A 59 10.43 1.15 -2.76
CA GLU A 59 9.85 1.42 -4.08
C GLU A 59 8.60 0.56 -4.35
N PHE A 60 8.61 -0.69 -3.89
CA PHE A 60 7.45 -1.58 -3.97
C PHE A 60 6.28 -1.03 -3.15
N PHE A 61 6.51 -0.67 -1.88
CA PHE A 61 5.46 -0.11 -1.03
C PHE A 61 4.94 1.24 -1.53
N ASP A 62 5.80 2.08 -2.11
CA ASP A 62 5.40 3.35 -2.73
C ASP A 62 4.49 3.09 -3.96
N LYS A 63 4.85 2.14 -4.84
CA LYS A 63 4.01 1.74 -5.98
C LYS A 63 2.68 1.12 -5.54
N LEU A 64 2.70 0.29 -4.50
CA LEU A 64 1.49 -0.30 -3.93
C LEU A 64 0.58 0.80 -3.34
N ASN A 65 1.15 1.75 -2.61
CA ASN A 65 0.41 2.90 -2.08
C ASN A 65 -0.25 3.71 -3.21
N GLN A 66 0.48 3.99 -4.29
CA GLN A 66 -0.06 4.69 -5.46
C GLN A 66 -1.17 3.90 -6.14
N SER A 67 -1.03 2.57 -6.25
CA SER A 67 -2.05 1.71 -6.85
C SER A 67 -3.33 1.69 -6.02
N ILE A 68 -3.21 1.60 -4.70
CA ILE A 68 -4.35 1.70 -3.76
C ILE A 68 -5.00 3.09 -3.82
N GLU A 69 -4.21 4.17 -3.89
CA GLU A 69 -4.73 5.54 -4.02
C GLU A 69 -5.50 5.75 -5.34
N SER A 70 -4.97 5.23 -6.44
CA SER A 70 -5.64 5.26 -7.74
C SER A 70 -6.99 4.52 -7.68
N GLU A 71 -7.01 3.35 -7.05
CA GLU A 71 -8.21 2.54 -6.89
C GLU A 71 -9.27 3.23 -6.01
N ILE A 72 -8.86 3.82 -4.88
CA ILE A 72 -9.74 4.63 -4.04
C ILE A 72 -10.34 5.78 -4.85
N THR A 73 -9.51 6.47 -5.63
CA THR A 73 -9.94 7.61 -6.46
C THR A 73 -10.96 7.17 -7.52
N GLY A 74 -10.75 6.01 -8.15
CA GLY A 74 -11.71 5.40 -9.08
C GLY A 74 -13.07 5.17 -8.42
N ILE A 75 -13.09 4.49 -7.27
CA ILE A 75 -14.32 4.20 -6.53
C ILE A 75 -14.99 5.50 -6.07
N GLN A 76 -14.24 6.49 -5.61
CA GLN A 76 -14.79 7.79 -5.22
C GLN A 76 -15.46 8.52 -6.39
N SER A 77 -14.89 8.45 -7.59
CA SER A 77 -15.49 9.01 -8.80
C SER A 77 -16.84 8.35 -9.09
N GLU A 78 -16.88 7.01 -9.10
CA GLU A 78 -18.11 6.24 -9.30
C GLU A 78 -19.15 6.49 -8.18
N THR A 79 -18.69 6.73 -6.96
CA THR A 79 -19.54 7.00 -5.79
C THR A 79 -20.24 8.36 -5.89
N LYS A 80 -19.61 9.36 -6.53
CA LYS A 80 -20.23 10.68 -6.78
C LYS A 80 -21.42 10.57 -7.73
N GLU A 81 -21.39 9.63 -8.68
CA GLU A 81 -22.51 9.38 -9.58
C GLU A 81 -23.69 8.74 -8.85
N ASP A 82 -23.42 7.78 -7.95
CA ASP A 82 -24.46 7.15 -7.14
C ASP A 82 -25.25 8.16 -6.29
N ILE A 83 -24.59 9.20 -5.75
CA ILE A 83 -25.26 10.31 -5.04
C ILE A 83 -26.22 11.05 -5.99
N LYS A 84 -25.77 11.37 -7.20
CA LYS A 84 -26.56 12.15 -8.17
C LYS A 84 -27.84 11.43 -8.58
N ILE A 85 -27.79 10.10 -8.71
CA ILE A 85 -28.93 9.27 -9.12
C ILE A 85 -29.73 8.72 -7.93
N GLY A 86 -29.39 9.09 -6.69
CA GLY A 86 -30.11 8.66 -5.48
C GLY A 86 -29.88 7.20 -5.06
N ASN A 87 -28.83 6.53 -5.56
CA ASN A 87 -28.53 5.13 -5.27
C ASN A 87 -27.76 4.97 -3.95
N MET A 88 -28.46 5.16 -2.83
CA MET A 88 -27.87 5.12 -1.49
C MET A 88 -27.27 3.76 -1.10
N LYS A 89 -27.82 2.65 -1.62
CA LYS A 89 -27.31 1.31 -1.37
C LYS A 89 -25.92 1.13 -1.97
N ASN A 90 -25.74 1.51 -3.24
CA ASN A 90 -24.44 1.43 -3.91
C ASN A 90 -23.43 2.40 -3.31
N TYR A 91 -23.88 3.63 -2.99
CA TYR A 91 -23.07 4.62 -2.27
C TYR A 91 -22.47 4.05 -0.97
N GLN A 92 -23.31 3.48 -0.10
CA GLN A 92 -22.84 2.89 1.15
C GLN A 92 -21.90 1.70 0.92
N SER A 93 -22.18 0.87 -0.09
CA SER A 93 -21.32 -0.25 -0.45
C SER A 93 -19.93 0.21 -0.87
N LYS A 94 -19.83 1.15 -1.81
CA LYS A 94 -18.56 1.71 -2.30
C LYS A 94 -17.78 2.44 -1.20
N LEU A 95 -18.45 3.14 -0.29
CA LEU A 95 -17.80 3.70 0.89
C LEU A 95 -17.14 2.65 1.79
N ARG A 96 -17.75 1.46 1.96
CA ARG A 96 -17.13 0.37 2.71
C ARG A 96 -15.89 -0.17 2.01
N LEU A 97 -15.90 -0.25 0.68
CA LEU A 97 -14.72 -0.63 -0.11
C LEU A 97 -13.57 0.36 0.08
N ILE A 98 -13.87 1.66 -0.01
CA ILE A 98 -12.88 2.73 0.24
C ILE A 98 -12.28 2.62 1.64
N LYS A 99 -13.12 2.41 2.67
CA LYS A 99 -12.63 2.26 4.05
C LYS A 99 -11.69 1.07 4.22
N ARG A 100 -11.97 -0.05 3.54
CA ARG A 100 -11.10 -1.24 3.57
C ARG A 100 -9.76 -0.99 2.90
N LEU A 101 -9.76 -0.38 1.71
CA LEU A 101 -8.52 0.02 1.04
C LEU A 101 -7.69 0.99 1.87
N MET A 102 -8.35 1.97 2.52
CA MET A 102 -7.68 2.89 3.44
C MET A 102 -7.05 2.16 4.63
N SER A 103 -7.68 1.10 5.14
CA SER A 103 -7.10 0.27 6.20
C SER A 103 -5.82 -0.42 5.76
N VAL A 104 -5.80 -0.99 4.54
CA VAL A 104 -4.58 -1.58 3.96
C VAL A 104 -3.51 -0.50 3.76
N LYS A 105 -3.90 0.64 3.19
CA LYS A 105 -3.01 1.78 2.98
C LYS A 105 -2.33 2.23 4.29
N SER A 106 -3.10 2.35 5.37
CA SER A 106 -2.58 2.73 6.69
C SER A 106 -1.66 1.69 7.33
N SER A 107 -1.71 0.43 6.86
CA SER A 107 -0.80 -0.63 7.31
C SER A 107 0.53 -0.65 6.56
N LEU A 108 0.63 0.08 5.45
CA LEU A 108 1.89 0.20 4.71
C LEU A 108 2.93 0.92 5.57
N PRO A 109 4.19 0.45 5.59
CA PRO A 109 5.23 1.12 6.33
C PRO A 109 5.39 2.55 5.80
N LEU A 110 5.35 3.53 6.71
CA LEU A 110 5.71 4.92 6.41
C LEU A 110 7.19 4.93 6.01
N CYS A 111 7.48 4.75 4.73
CA CYS A 111 8.82 4.86 4.20
C CYS A 111 9.20 6.34 4.16
N MET A 112 9.50 6.91 5.33
CA MET A 112 9.97 8.29 5.44
C MET A 112 11.10 8.51 4.43
N LYS A 113 11.12 9.68 3.79
CA LYS A 113 12.32 10.15 3.11
C LYS A 113 13.41 10.27 4.17
N ILE A 114 14.29 9.27 4.26
CA ILE A 114 15.56 9.39 4.99
C ILE A 114 16.47 10.29 4.14
N ASP A 115 16.12 11.56 4.01
CA ASP A 115 16.96 12.56 3.34
C ASP A 115 17.71 13.43 4.37
N VAL A 116 17.65 13.15 5.68
CA VAL A 116 18.15 14.08 6.71
C VAL A 116 19.27 13.53 7.61
N ILE A 117 19.71 12.27 7.47
CA ILE A 117 20.85 11.77 8.28
C ILE A 117 21.87 10.99 7.42
N GLN A 118 22.27 11.56 6.28
CA GLN A 118 23.49 11.15 5.59
C GLN A 118 24.48 12.32 5.35
N SER A 119 24.25 13.47 5.98
CA SER A 119 25.18 14.61 5.95
C SER A 119 25.91 14.79 7.27
N LEU A 120 26.87 13.90 7.55
CA LEU A 120 28.16 14.37 8.04
C LEU A 120 29.26 13.41 7.58
N PRO A 121 29.91 13.68 6.42
CA PRO A 121 31.16 13.01 6.09
C PRO A 121 32.23 13.52 7.05
N GLY A 122 33.16 12.62 7.43
CA GLY A 122 34.26 12.95 8.32
C GLY A 122 35.04 14.18 7.87
N SER A 123 35.36 15.05 8.82
CA SER A 123 36.40 16.07 8.74
C SER A 123 36.62 16.67 10.13
N ILE A 124 37.48 16.05 10.92
CA ILE A 124 38.44 16.84 11.70
C ILE A 124 39.80 16.25 11.38
N SER A 125 40.49 17.01 10.53
CA SER A 125 41.87 16.83 10.11
C SER A 125 42.79 16.66 11.31
N GLU A 126 43.73 15.73 11.21
CA GLU A 126 45.02 15.92 11.84
C GLU A 126 45.60 17.27 11.34
N GLU A 127 45.98 18.15 12.27
CA GLU A 127 47.19 18.98 12.17
C GLU A 127 47.48 19.67 13.53
N THR A 128 48.39 19.03 14.27
CA THR A 128 49.52 19.58 15.06
C THR A 128 49.40 20.91 15.82
N LYS A 129 49.73 20.86 17.13
CA LYS A 129 50.80 21.69 17.73
C LYS A 129 51.30 21.14 19.07
N LYS A 130 52.56 20.74 19.08
CA LYS A 130 53.46 20.68 20.24
C LYS A 130 54.53 21.74 20.03
#